data_AF-V6LIG1-F1
#
_entry.id   AF-V6LIG1-F1
#
_cell.length_a   1.000
_cell.length_b   1.000
_cell.length_c   1.000
_cell.angle_alpha   90.00
_cell.angle_beta   90.00
_cell.angle_gamma   90.00
#
_symmetry.space_group_name_H-M   'P 1'
#
loop_
_entity.id
_entity.type
_entity.pdbx_description
1 polymer ?
#
loop_
_entity_poly.entity_id
_entity_poly.type
_entity_poly.pdbx_seq_one_letter_code
_entity_poly.pdbx_strand_id
1 'polypeptide(L)'
;MTIYSQVNFLLKLIHQLIIQFIINIIFKASKRLYLQRNIKQQRTYKKQSLLLPLKFNAELDFVNQLAYDEYVVYLLEHGFFEQEAFIRYVRYLNYFARPEYARFLRNARSVFYLERLTDETFRRNLAVQITIGEGSVAEEHTYCNFLDYCQQQSQVSQNYFEAKERAVEQGE
;
A
#
# COMPACT_ATOMS: atom_id res chain seq x y z
N MET A 1 -79.10 26.02 -3.68
CA MET A 1 -78.10 25.64 -2.64
C MET A 1 -77.27 24.40 -2.99
N THR A 2 -77.75 23.49 -3.84
CA THR A 2 -77.08 22.22 -4.19
C THR A 2 -75.81 22.36 -5.04
N ILE A 3 -75.77 23.29 -5.99
CA ILE A 3 -74.63 23.48 -6.91
C ILE A 3 -73.36 23.95 -6.17
N TYR A 4 -73.49 24.92 -5.26
CA TYR A 4 -72.36 25.41 -4.45
C TYR A 4 -71.78 24.33 -3.52
N SER A 5 -72.63 23.43 -3.01
CA SER A 5 -72.18 22.29 -2.21
C SER A 5 -71.41 21.28 -3.05
N GLN A 6 -71.89 20.96 -4.25
CA GLN A 6 -71.19 20.07 -5.20
C GLN A 6 -69.85 20.64 -5.67
N VAL A 7 -69.78 21.94 -5.98
CA VAL A 7 -68.53 22.59 -6.41
C VAL A 7 -67.50 22.62 -5.27
N ASN A 8 -67.91 22.89 -4.04
CA ASN A 8 -67.02 22.82 -2.87
C ASN A 8 -66.52 21.38 -2.58
N PHE A 9 -67.36 20.37 -2.81
CA PHE A 9 -66.96 18.97 -2.69
C PHE A 9 -65.90 18.59 -3.74
N LEU A 10 -66.10 18.99 -5.00
CA LEU A 10 -65.14 18.79 -6.08
C LEU A 10 -63.82 19.52 -5.82
N LEU A 11 -63.87 20.76 -5.33
CA LEU A 11 -62.67 21.53 -4.98
C LEU A 11 -61.87 20.86 -3.85
N LYS A 12 -62.55 20.34 -2.82
CA LYS A 12 -61.91 19.55 -1.75
C LYS A 12 -61.27 18.27 -2.28
N LEU A 13 -61.93 17.57 -3.21
CA LEU A 13 -61.41 16.35 -3.82
C LEU A 13 -60.14 16.63 -4.64
N ILE A 14 -60.16 17.69 -5.45
CA ILE A 14 -59.01 18.12 -6.25
C ILE A 14 -57.85 18.52 -5.33
N HIS A 15 -58.13 19.30 -4.27
CA HIS A 15 -57.12 19.69 -3.30
C HIS A 15 -56.48 18.46 -2.61
N GLN A 16 -57.28 17.46 -2.22
CA GLN A 16 -56.79 16.21 -1.62
C GLN A 16 -55.92 15.39 -2.57
N LEU A 17 -56.30 15.32 -3.85
CA LEU A 17 -55.51 14.62 -4.88
C LEU A 17 -54.17 15.32 -5.13
N ILE A 18 -54.15 16.65 -5.17
CA ILE A 18 -52.92 17.44 -5.33
C ILE A 18 -51.99 17.24 -4.13
N ILE A 19 -52.52 17.27 -2.90
CA ILE A 19 -51.73 17.00 -1.68
C ILE A 19 -51.11 15.60 -1.74
N GLN A 20 -51.89 14.57 -2.08
CA GLN A 20 -51.40 13.20 -2.15
C GLN A 20 -50.31 13.03 -3.22
N PHE A 21 -50.44 13.74 -4.35
CA PHE A 21 -49.46 13.73 -5.42
C PHE A 21 -48.13 14.40 -4.99
N ILE A 22 -48.21 15.56 -4.33
CA ILE A 22 -47.04 16.27 -3.80
C ILE A 22 -46.32 15.40 -2.76
N ILE A 23 -47.05 14.78 -1.82
CA ILE A 23 -46.47 13.88 -0.81
C ILE A 23 -45.73 12.71 -1.47
N ASN A 24 -46.33 12.09 -2.50
CA ASN A 24 -45.73 10.95 -3.20
C ASN A 24 -44.44 11.36 -3.95
N ILE A 25 -44.42 12.53 -4.59
CA ILE A 25 -43.22 13.07 -5.23
C ILE A 25 -42.09 13.27 -4.21
N ILE A 26 -42.39 13.91 -3.08
CA ILE A 26 -41.41 14.17 -2.01
C ILE A 26 -40.89 12.85 -1.45
N PHE A 27 -41.76 11.90 -1.14
CA PHE A 27 -41.38 10.59 -0.62
C PHE A 27 -40.49 9.81 -1.60
N LYS A 28 -40.83 9.83 -2.90
CA LYS A 28 -40.06 9.18 -3.96
C LYS A 28 -38.70 9.85 -4.17
N ALA A 29 -38.63 11.18 -4.09
CA ALA A 29 -37.38 11.93 -4.17
C ALA A 29 -36.46 11.62 -2.97
N SER A 30 -37.00 11.63 -1.76
CA SER A 30 -36.27 11.26 -0.53
C SER A 30 -35.74 9.83 -0.57
N LYS A 31 -36.56 8.87 -1.03
CA LYS A 31 -36.15 7.47 -1.22
C LYS A 31 -35.04 7.36 -2.27
N ARG A 32 -35.15 8.07 -3.39
CA ARG A 32 -34.12 8.10 -4.46
C ARG A 32 -32.80 8.68 -3.95
N LEU A 33 -32.84 9.75 -3.17
CA LEU A 33 -31.65 10.36 -2.56
C LEU A 33 -30.99 9.43 -1.54
N TYR A 34 -31.77 8.77 -0.68
CA TYR A 34 -31.26 7.78 0.27
C TYR A 34 -30.55 6.63 -0.47
N LEU A 35 -31.20 6.05 -1.50
CA LEU A 35 -30.60 4.98 -2.30
C LEU A 35 -29.33 5.45 -3.02
N GLN A 36 -29.33 6.64 -3.62
CA GLN A 36 -28.14 7.18 -4.30
C GLN A 36 -26.97 7.38 -3.33
N ARG A 37 -27.23 7.84 -2.11
CA ARG A 37 -26.21 8.02 -1.07
C ARG A 37 -25.62 6.66 -0.65
N ASN A 38 -26.47 5.66 -0.46
CA ASN A 38 -26.07 4.30 -0.08
C ASN A 38 -25.24 3.62 -1.19
N ILE A 39 -25.66 3.73 -2.46
CA ILE A 39 -24.91 3.21 -3.62
C ILE A 39 -23.54 3.88 -3.77
N LYS A 40 -23.45 5.21 -3.59
CA LYS A 40 -22.16 5.93 -3.64
C LYS A 40 -21.23 5.46 -2.53
N GLN A 41 -21.74 5.33 -1.30
CA GLN A 41 -20.96 4.83 -0.16
C GLN A 41 -20.48 3.39 -0.40
N GLN A 42 -21.36 2.48 -0.84
CA GLN A 42 -20.99 1.10 -1.18
C GLN A 42 -19.92 1.03 -2.28
N ARG A 43 -19.98 1.89 -3.29
CA ARG A 43 -18.91 1.99 -4.30
C ARG A 43 -17.59 2.45 -3.69
N THR A 44 -17.61 3.41 -2.77
CA THR A 44 -16.41 3.86 -2.05
C THR A 44 -15.81 2.73 -1.21
N TYR A 45 -16.63 2.00 -0.44
CA TYR A 45 -16.15 0.86 0.36
C TYR A 45 -15.55 -0.24 -0.51
N LYS A 46 -16.24 -0.61 -1.60
CA LYS A 46 -15.78 -1.65 -2.52
C LYS A 46 -14.50 -1.23 -3.27
N LYS A 47 -14.37 0.06 -3.61
CA LYS A 47 -13.15 0.60 -4.21
C LYS A 47 -11.99 0.55 -3.21
N GLN A 48 -12.20 0.98 -1.98
CA GLN A 48 -11.16 0.98 -0.95
C GLN A 48 -10.73 -0.43 -0.54
N SER A 49 -11.67 -1.38 -0.47
CA SER A 49 -11.37 -2.79 -0.20
C SER A 49 -10.62 -3.47 -1.34
N LEU A 50 -10.80 -3.02 -2.60
CA LEU A 50 -10.06 -3.54 -3.76
C LEU A 50 -8.70 -2.86 -3.96
N LEU A 51 -8.58 -1.59 -3.55
CA LEU A 51 -7.33 -0.83 -3.64
C LEU A 51 -6.28 -1.31 -2.64
N LEU A 52 -6.69 -1.80 -1.47
CA LEU A 52 -5.76 -2.26 -0.43
C LEU A 52 -4.92 -3.49 -0.87
N PRO A 53 -5.52 -4.57 -1.43
CA PRO A 53 -4.76 -5.69 -2.00
C PRO A 53 -3.92 -5.29 -3.21
N LEU A 54 -4.46 -4.42 -4.07
CA LEU A 54 -3.74 -3.99 -5.28
C LEU A 54 -2.49 -3.19 -4.92
N LYS A 55 -2.58 -2.30 -3.93
CA LYS A 55 -1.46 -1.52 -3.42
C LYS A 55 -0.40 -2.44 -2.81
N PHE A 56 -0.80 -3.39 -1.96
CA PHE A 56 0.14 -4.35 -1.37
C PHE A 56 0.89 -5.17 -2.43
N ASN A 57 0.17 -5.69 -3.43
CA ASN A 57 0.81 -6.46 -4.50
C ASN A 57 1.77 -5.60 -5.34
N ALA A 58 1.39 -4.36 -5.65
CA ALA A 58 2.28 -3.45 -6.37
C ALA A 58 3.54 -3.11 -5.58
N GLU A 59 3.41 -2.90 -4.26
CA GLU A 59 4.56 -2.68 -3.38
C GLU A 59 5.45 -3.92 -3.26
N LEU A 60 4.84 -5.11 -3.17
CA LEU A 60 5.56 -6.37 -3.11
C LEU A 60 6.35 -6.64 -4.41
N ASP A 61 5.73 -6.41 -5.57
CA ASP A 61 6.40 -6.54 -6.86
C ASP A 61 7.55 -5.54 -6.97
N PHE A 62 7.35 -4.28 -6.55
CA PHE A 62 8.41 -3.29 -6.51
C PHE A 62 9.60 -3.74 -5.64
N VAL A 63 9.34 -4.25 -4.42
CA VAL A 63 10.40 -4.73 -3.54
C VAL A 63 11.12 -5.93 -4.18
N ASN A 64 10.39 -6.89 -4.74
CA ASN A 64 11.02 -8.03 -5.42
C ASN A 64 11.91 -7.58 -6.60
N GLN A 65 11.52 -6.53 -7.32
CA GLN A 65 12.32 -5.99 -8.43
C GLN A 65 13.63 -5.35 -7.98
N LEU A 66 13.73 -4.87 -6.73
CA LEU A 66 14.99 -4.35 -6.18
C LEU A 66 16.08 -5.43 -6.03
N ALA A 67 15.74 -6.72 -6.16
CA ALA A 67 16.74 -7.78 -6.18
C ALA A 67 17.48 -7.91 -7.52
N TYR A 68 17.00 -7.27 -8.59
CA TYR A 68 17.63 -7.29 -9.91
C TYR A 68 18.46 -6.03 -10.12
N ASP A 69 19.72 -6.22 -10.51
CA ASP A 69 20.70 -5.15 -10.59
C ASP A 69 20.36 -4.17 -11.73
N GLU A 70 19.83 -4.67 -12.84
CA GLU A 70 19.39 -3.85 -13.98
C GLU A 70 18.27 -2.87 -13.59
N TYR A 71 17.40 -3.27 -12.66
CA TYR A 71 16.34 -2.40 -12.17
C TYR A 71 16.88 -1.31 -11.25
N VAL A 72 17.86 -1.64 -10.40
CA VAL A 72 18.54 -0.67 -9.54
C VAL A 72 19.33 0.34 -10.36
N VAL A 73 20.00 -0.11 -11.43
CA VAL A 73 20.67 0.76 -12.42
C VAL A 73 19.67 1.71 -13.06
N TYR A 74 18.53 1.19 -13.53
CA TYR A 74 17.47 2.03 -14.09
C TYR A 74 17.00 3.10 -13.10
N LEU A 75 16.81 2.75 -11.82
CA LEU A 75 16.41 3.72 -10.79
C LEU A 75 17.48 4.79 -10.54
N LEU A 76 18.75 4.42 -10.64
CA LEU A 76 19.88 5.33 -10.49
C LEU A 76 19.96 6.30 -11.65
N GLU A 77 19.88 5.82 -12.90
CA GLU A 77 19.94 6.64 -14.11
C GLU A 77 18.86 7.73 -14.14
N HIS A 78 17.69 7.44 -13.57
CA HIS A 78 16.57 8.38 -13.46
C HIS A 78 16.65 9.30 -12.23
N GLY A 79 17.72 9.20 -11.42
CA GLY A 79 17.95 10.07 -10.27
C GLY A 79 16.98 9.86 -9.11
N PHE A 80 16.36 8.67 -8.97
CA PHE A 80 15.42 8.42 -7.87
C PHE A 80 16.11 8.41 -6.49
N PHE A 81 17.38 8.02 -6.43
CA PHE A 81 18.14 7.93 -5.17
C PHE A 81 18.52 9.28 -4.56
N GLU A 82 18.40 10.38 -5.33
CA GLU A 82 18.60 11.75 -4.85
C GLU A 82 17.29 12.36 -4.31
N GLN A 83 16.14 11.79 -4.67
CA GLN A 83 14.84 12.33 -4.28
C GLN A 83 14.47 11.92 -2.85
N GLU A 84 14.28 12.91 -1.98
CA GLU A 84 13.90 12.68 -0.59
C GLU A 84 12.54 11.95 -0.46
N ALA A 85 11.63 12.17 -1.41
CA ALA A 85 10.35 11.46 -1.48
C ALA A 85 10.54 9.95 -1.68
N PHE A 86 11.50 9.55 -2.52
CA PHE A 86 11.82 8.15 -2.77
C PHE A 86 12.47 7.51 -1.54
N ILE A 87 13.39 8.21 -0.87
CA ILE A 87 14.01 7.72 0.37
C ILE A 87 12.96 7.50 1.47
N ARG A 88 11.99 8.42 1.60
CA ARG A 88 10.84 8.24 2.50
C ARG A 88 10.01 7.00 2.13
N TYR A 89 9.82 6.74 0.84
CA TYR A 89 9.09 5.57 0.36
C TYR A 89 9.85 4.26 0.65
N VAL A 90 11.17 4.20 0.44
CA VAL A 90 12.01 3.05 0.81
C VAL A 90 11.95 2.78 2.32
N ARG A 91 12.00 3.83 3.15
CA ARG A 91 11.81 3.72 4.60
C ARG A 91 10.43 3.17 4.98
N TYR A 92 9.39 3.55 4.23
CA TYR A 92 8.08 2.96 4.41
C TYR A 92 8.11 1.47 4.08
N LEU A 93 8.69 1.07 2.95
CA LEU A 93 8.77 -0.32 2.50
C LEU A 93 9.60 -1.24 3.41
N ASN A 94 10.40 -0.70 4.35
CA ASN A 94 11.08 -1.51 5.37
C ASN A 94 10.12 -2.34 6.26
N TYR A 95 8.80 -2.11 6.21
CA TYR A 95 7.85 -3.04 6.85
C TYR A 95 7.92 -4.47 6.26
N PHE A 96 8.36 -4.63 4.99
CA PHE A 96 8.55 -5.93 4.36
C PHE A 96 9.72 -6.73 4.97
N ALA A 97 10.66 -6.08 5.63
CA ALA A 97 11.78 -6.75 6.32
C ALA A 97 11.32 -7.47 7.60
N ARG A 98 10.13 -7.17 8.12
CA ARG A 98 9.59 -7.85 9.30
C ARG A 98 9.21 -9.29 8.95
N PRO A 99 9.39 -10.25 9.87
CA PRO A 99 9.18 -11.68 9.60
C PRO A 99 7.74 -12.01 9.17
N GLU A 100 6.75 -11.21 9.55
CA GLU A 100 5.35 -11.41 9.14
C GLU A 100 5.18 -11.25 7.63
N TYR A 101 5.89 -10.29 7.03
CA TYR A 101 5.78 -9.92 5.60
C TYR A 101 6.91 -10.51 4.74
N ALA A 102 8.07 -10.81 5.33
CA ALA A 102 9.22 -11.36 4.63
C ALA A 102 8.90 -12.68 3.89
N ARG A 103 7.92 -13.45 4.38
CA ARG A 103 7.43 -14.69 3.74
C ARG A 103 6.93 -14.51 2.29
N PHE A 104 6.52 -13.30 1.92
CA PHE A 104 5.99 -12.99 0.59
C PHE A 104 7.08 -12.58 -0.40
N LEU A 105 8.29 -12.27 0.10
CA LEU A 105 9.42 -11.89 -0.73
C LEU A 105 10.01 -13.12 -1.40
N ARG A 106 10.34 -12.97 -2.69
CA ARG A 106 10.93 -14.05 -3.48
C ARG A 106 12.44 -14.19 -3.26
N ASN A 107 13.11 -13.10 -2.90
CA ASN A 107 14.56 -13.05 -2.82
C ASN A 107 14.99 -12.25 -1.59
N ALA A 108 15.90 -12.78 -0.77
CA ALA A 108 16.44 -12.08 0.39
C ALA A 108 17.30 -10.86 0.00
N ARG A 109 17.81 -10.80 -1.22
CA ARG A 109 18.58 -9.66 -1.76
C ARG A 109 17.76 -8.37 -1.79
N SER A 110 16.45 -8.44 -2.01
CA SER A 110 15.62 -7.22 -1.97
C SER A 110 15.58 -6.60 -0.57
N VAL A 111 15.60 -7.41 0.49
CA VAL A 111 15.65 -6.93 1.88
C VAL A 111 16.99 -6.25 2.16
N PHE A 112 18.08 -6.85 1.70
CA PHE A 112 19.41 -6.24 1.77
C PHE A 112 19.43 -4.85 1.12
N TYR A 113 18.91 -4.72 -0.12
CA TYR A 113 18.83 -3.41 -0.77
C TYR A 113 17.92 -2.43 -0.03
N LEU A 114 16.75 -2.85 0.47
CA LEU A 114 15.86 -1.96 1.25
C LEU A 114 16.56 -1.35 2.47
N GLU A 115 17.33 -2.17 3.20
CA GLU A 115 18.09 -1.71 4.36
C GLU A 115 19.24 -0.77 3.95
N ARG A 116 20.04 -1.19 2.95
CA ARG A 116 21.24 -0.45 2.53
C ARG A 116 20.93 0.85 1.79
N LEU A 117 19.84 0.89 1.01
CA LEU A 117 19.39 2.10 0.32
C LEU A 117 18.98 3.22 1.29
N THR A 118 18.79 2.94 2.58
CA THR A 118 18.58 3.98 3.59
C THR A 118 19.88 4.75 3.91
N ASP A 119 21.04 4.11 3.79
CA ASP A 119 22.34 4.73 4.00
C ASP A 119 22.77 5.56 2.79
N GLU A 120 23.12 6.82 3.04
CA GLU A 120 23.58 7.76 2.01
C GLU A 120 24.95 7.36 1.44
N THR A 121 25.83 6.81 2.28
CA THR A 121 27.16 6.37 1.85
C THR A 121 27.04 5.25 0.84
N PHE A 122 26.15 4.29 1.11
CA PHE A 122 25.85 3.19 0.20
C PHE A 122 25.28 3.70 -1.13
N ARG A 123 24.30 4.63 -1.10
CA ARG A 123 23.72 5.20 -2.34
C ARG A 123 24.78 5.90 -3.21
N ARG A 124 25.70 6.66 -2.60
CA ARG A 124 26.79 7.31 -3.32
C ARG A 124 27.77 6.30 -3.91
N ASN A 125 28.15 5.28 -3.15
CA ASN A 125 29.06 4.23 -3.64
C ASN A 125 28.44 3.41 -4.76
N LEU A 126 27.14 3.10 -4.65
CA LEU A 126 26.37 2.40 -5.68
C LEU A 126 26.36 3.21 -7.00
N ALA A 127 26.15 4.52 -6.90
CA ALA A 127 26.18 5.42 -8.06
C ALA A 127 27.54 5.42 -8.77
N VAL A 128 28.61 5.47 -7.99
CA VAL A 128 30.00 5.45 -8.50
C VAL A 128 30.32 4.11 -9.16
N GLN A 129 29.98 2.99 -8.53
CA GLN A 129 30.26 1.64 -9.06
C GLN A 129 29.58 1.38 -10.41
N ILE A 130 28.34 1.84 -10.58
CA ILE A 130 27.58 1.63 -11.82
C ILE A 130 28.08 2.53 -12.96
N THR A 131 28.50 3.77 -12.66
CA THR A 131 28.92 4.75 -13.68
C THR A 131 30.25 4.38 -14.36
N ILE A 132 31.11 3.58 -13.73
CA ILE A 132 32.43 3.21 -14.25
C ILE A 132 32.35 2.15 -15.38
N GLY A 133 31.15 1.63 -15.70
CA GLY A 133 30.93 0.73 -16.84
C GLY A 133 31.38 -0.72 -16.60
N GLU A 134 31.71 -1.06 -15.36
CA GLU A 134 32.10 -2.41 -14.96
C GLU A 134 30.89 -3.19 -14.43
N GLY A 135 29.95 -3.50 -15.32
CA GLY A 135 28.79 -4.34 -14.98
C GLY A 135 29.18 -5.66 -14.30
N SER A 136 30.37 -6.22 -14.60
CA SER A 136 30.85 -7.46 -13.99
C SER A 136 31.49 -7.31 -12.60
N VAL A 137 32.04 -6.14 -12.26
CA VAL A 137 32.75 -5.93 -10.97
C VAL A 137 31.77 -5.47 -9.89
N ALA A 138 30.76 -4.68 -10.26
CA ALA A 138 29.68 -4.29 -9.36
C ALA A 138 28.82 -5.50 -8.94
N GLU A 139 28.59 -6.46 -9.84
CA GLU A 139 27.92 -7.73 -9.55
C GLU A 139 28.67 -8.50 -8.46
N GLU A 140 30.00 -8.67 -8.61
CA GLU A 140 30.81 -9.45 -7.68
C GLU A 140 30.90 -8.79 -6.30
N HIS A 141 31.16 -7.47 -6.25
CA HIS A 141 31.28 -6.74 -4.99
C HIS A 141 29.94 -6.64 -4.24
N THR A 142 28.84 -6.44 -4.96
CA THR A 142 27.50 -6.39 -4.36
C THR A 142 27.03 -7.77 -3.93
N TYR A 143 27.40 -8.82 -4.68
CA TYR A 143 27.15 -10.20 -4.30
C TYR A 143 27.94 -10.60 -3.04
N CYS A 144 29.23 -10.25 -2.95
CA CYS A 144 30.03 -10.48 -1.75
C CYS A 144 29.44 -9.75 -0.53
N ASN A 145 29.07 -8.48 -0.68
CA ASN A 145 28.39 -7.73 0.39
C ASN A 145 27.07 -8.40 0.84
N PHE A 146 26.34 -9.00 -0.10
CA PHE A 146 25.12 -9.76 0.20
C PHE A 146 25.42 -11.09 0.91
N LEU A 147 26.46 -11.81 0.50
CA LEU A 147 26.89 -13.04 1.19
C LEU A 147 27.35 -12.76 2.62
N ASP A 148 28.14 -11.71 2.81
CA ASP A 148 28.57 -11.24 4.13
C ASP A 148 27.37 -10.86 4.99
N TYR A 149 26.37 -10.20 4.41
CA TYR A 149 25.10 -9.90 5.08
C TYR A 149 24.37 -11.19 5.51
N CYS A 150 24.23 -12.18 4.62
CA CYS A 150 23.60 -13.46 4.96
C CYS A 150 24.33 -14.18 6.09
N GLN A 151 25.66 -14.13 6.10
CA GLN A 151 26.48 -14.70 7.17
C GLN A 151 26.27 -13.97 8.50
N GLN A 152 26.27 -12.63 8.48
CA GLN A 152 26.01 -11.82 9.68
C GLN A 152 24.62 -12.10 10.25
N GLN A 153 23.58 -12.19 9.42
CA GLN A 153 22.22 -12.51 9.86
C GLN A 153 22.11 -13.92 10.46
N SER A 154 22.86 -14.88 9.91
CA SER A 154 22.96 -16.24 10.45
C SER A 154 23.60 -16.26 11.82
N GLN A 155 24.68 -15.49 12.03
CA GLN A 155 25.35 -15.35 13.32
C GLN A 155 24.49 -14.63 14.37
N VAL A 156 23.76 -13.58 13.97
CA VAL A 156 22.82 -12.88 14.88
C VAL A 156 21.72 -13.83 15.36
N SER A 157 21.20 -14.67 14.46
CA SER A 157 20.21 -15.68 14.80
C SER A 157 20.78 -16.73 15.76
N GLN A 158 21.99 -17.24 15.49
CA GLN A 158 22.69 -18.19 16.37
C GLN A 158 22.94 -17.60 17.76
N ASN A 159 23.47 -16.39 17.84
CA ASN A 159 23.73 -15.69 19.10
C ASN A 159 22.46 -15.47 19.93
N TYR A 160 21.31 -15.25 19.30
CA TYR A 160 20.01 -15.15 19.98
C TYR A 160 19.60 -16.50 20.60
N PHE A 161 19.74 -17.61 19.88
CA PHE A 161 19.44 -18.95 20.42
C PHE A 161 20.40 -19.32 21.56
N GLU A 162 21.71 -19.06 21.40
CA GLU A 162 22.71 -19.30 22.44
C GLU A 162 22.50 -18.41 23.68
N ALA A 163 22.09 -17.15 23.50
CA ALA A 163 21.73 -16.28 24.61
C ALA A 163 20.48 -16.77 25.35
N LYS A 164 19.50 -17.30 24.61
CA LYS A 164 18.29 -17.88 25.18
C LYS A 164 18.56 -19.19 25.92
N GLU A 165 19.41 -20.07 25.39
CA GLU A 165 19.84 -21.30 26.07
C GLU A 165 20.61 -20.97 27.35
N ARG A 166 21.52 -19.98 27.31
CA ARG A 166 22.20 -19.48 28.51
C ARG A 166 21.26 -18.90 29.56
N ALA A 167 20.20 -18.21 29.15
CA ALA A 167 19.19 -17.70 30.09
C ALA A 167 18.38 -18.84 30.74
N VAL A 168 18.08 -19.90 29.98
CA VAL A 168 17.40 -21.10 30.50
C VAL A 168 18.30 -21.90 31.45
N GLU A 169 19.60 -22.01 31.15
CA GLU A 169 20.58 -22.65 32.04
C GLU A 169 20.83 -21.87 33.35
N GLN A 170 20.57 -20.56 33.34
CA GLN A 170 20.68 -19.68 34.52
C GLN A 170 19.42 -19.66 35.41
N GLY A 171 18.38 -20.41 35.05
CA GLY A 171 17.25 -20.71 35.93
C GLY A 171 16.23 -19.57 36.13
N GLU A 172 15.87 -18.85 35.07
CA GLU A 172 14.62 -18.05 35.01
C GLU A 172 13.42 -18.85 34.49
#